data_AF-A0A0G4LKF7-F1
#
_entry.id   AF-A0A0G4LKF7-F1
#
_cell.length_a   1.000
_cell.length_b   1.000
_cell.length_c   1.000
_cell.angle_alpha   90.00
_cell.angle_beta   90.00
_cell.angle_gamma   90.00
#
_symmetry.space_group_name_H-M   'P 1'
#
loop_
_entity.id
_entity.type
_entity.pdbx_description
1 polymer ?
#
loop_
_entity_poly.entity_id
_entity_poly.type
_entity_poly.pdbx_seq_one_letter_code
_entity_poly.pdbx_strand_id
1 'polypeptide(L)'
;MASSSQEPRRDDVPDERADSNSQESAVDAWSSTAIHQPTHQPLHHAVGFWHPRMRKVRAHVIVLWLRTVLILTVFILSILSLYWAVLYRVEENLRALTVQVVDFDGLVEPYTGGSPMIGPQVVQLTEQMLSMSGPSLGYQTVLASQFGYDPLKVRASVYEWD
;
A
#
# COMPACT_ATOMS: atom_id res chain seq x y z
N MET A 1 -131.20 -24.17 21.53
CA MET A 1 -130.59 -24.86 20.38
C MET A 1 -130.08 -23.79 19.43
N ALA A 2 -128.79 -23.87 19.06
CA ALA A 2 -128.02 -22.95 18.21
C ALA A 2 -127.82 -21.51 18.73
N SER A 3 -126.64 -21.24 19.31
CA SER A 3 -125.91 -19.96 19.22
C SER A 3 -124.60 -20.07 20.01
N SER A 4 -123.45 -19.91 19.33
CA SER A 4 -122.38 -19.01 19.77
C SER A 4 -121.21 -19.12 18.80
N SER A 5 -121.03 -18.06 18.01
CA SER A 5 -119.77 -17.72 17.35
C SER A 5 -118.67 -17.53 18.40
N GLN A 6 -117.43 -17.89 18.08
CA GLN A 6 -116.24 -17.02 18.13
C GLN A 6 -114.99 -17.91 17.89
N GLU A 7 -114.30 -17.69 16.79
CA GLU A 7 -113.02 -18.34 16.47
C GLU A 7 -111.87 -17.62 17.20
N PRO A 8 -111.00 -18.31 17.95
CA PRO A 8 -109.87 -17.66 18.60
C PRO A 8 -108.72 -17.43 17.60
N ARG A 9 -108.24 -16.18 17.63
CA ARG A 9 -107.10 -15.62 16.91
C ARG A 9 -105.83 -16.42 17.22
N ARG A 10 -105.07 -16.75 16.17
CA ARG A 10 -103.78 -17.47 16.21
C ARG A 10 -102.78 -16.74 17.09
N ASP A 11 -102.28 -17.44 18.11
CA ASP A 11 -101.12 -17.03 18.90
C ASP A 11 -99.82 -17.49 18.20
N ASP A 12 -98.80 -16.69 18.42
CA ASP A 12 -97.63 -16.51 17.59
C ASP A 12 -96.64 -17.68 17.57
N VAL A 13 -96.10 -17.91 16.37
CA VAL A 13 -94.97 -18.80 16.08
C VAL A 13 -93.70 -18.19 16.69
N PRO A 14 -92.83 -18.97 17.38
CA PRO A 14 -91.55 -18.47 17.85
C PRO A 14 -90.72 -17.94 16.67
N ASP A 15 -90.28 -16.68 16.79
CA ASP A 15 -89.54 -15.93 15.79
C ASP A 15 -88.17 -16.59 15.54
N GLU A 16 -88.06 -17.39 14.47
CA GLU A 16 -86.81 -17.94 13.93
C GLU A 16 -86.05 -16.82 13.17
N ARG A 17 -85.65 -15.77 13.91
CA ARG A 17 -84.89 -14.62 13.41
C ARG A 17 -83.61 -14.38 14.21
N ALA A 18 -82.86 -15.45 14.50
CA ALA A 18 -81.60 -15.34 15.24
C ALA A 18 -80.34 -15.69 14.43
N ASP A 19 -80.43 -16.00 13.12
CA ASP A 19 -79.26 -16.56 12.43
C ASP A 19 -78.75 -15.76 11.21
N SER A 20 -79.43 -14.69 10.75
CA SER A 20 -78.92 -13.90 9.62
C SER A 20 -77.82 -12.91 10.03
N ASN A 21 -77.87 -12.35 11.24
CA ASN A 21 -76.95 -11.30 11.68
C ASN A 21 -75.57 -11.83 12.15
N SER A 22 -75.52 -13.10 12.57
CA SER A 22 -74.28 -13.79 12.97
C SER A 22 -73.44 -14.20 11.76
N GLN A 23 -74.08 -14.42 10.62
CA GLN A 23 -73.38 -14.79 9.38
C GLN A 23 -72.75 -13.56 8.72
N GLU A 24 -73.44 -12.41 8.69
CA GLU A 24 -72.87 -11.12 8.25
C GLU A 24 -71.66 -10.71 9.11
N SER A 25 -71.78 -10.82 10.43
CA SER A 25 -70.66 -10.52 11.35
C SER A 25 -69.45 -11.43 11.14
N ALA A 26 -69.66 -12.68 10.71
CA ALA A 26 -68.58 -13.62 10.40
C ALA A 26 -67.93 -13.29 9.04
N VAL A 27 -68.69 -13.05 7.96
CA VAL A 27 -68.09 -12.65 6.68
C VAL A 27 -67.38 -11.30 6.75
N ASP A 28 -67.81 -10.39 7.62
CA ASP A 28 -67.12 -9.13 7.90
C ASP A 28 -65.85 -9.30 8.76
N ALA A 29 -65.85 -10.31 9.65
CA ALA A 29 -64.66 -10.65 10.45
C ALA A 29 -63.55 -11.33 9.61
N TRP A 30 -63.92 -12.14 8.62
CA TRP A 30 -62.94 -12.73 7.67
C TRP A 30 -62.44 -11.73 6.63
N SER A 31 -63.23 -10.70 6.28
CA SER A 31 -62.82 -9.63 5.34
C SER A 31 -61.95 -8.55 5.99
N SER A 32 -62.06 -8.36 7.31
CA SER A 32 -61.29 -7.38 8.09
C SER A 32 -59.88 -7.85 8.49
N THR A 33 -59.52 -9.10 8.20
CA THR A 33 -58.10 -9.52 8.22
C THR A 33 -57.47 -9.04 6.92
N ALA A 34 -57.35 -7.72 6.82
CA ALA A 34 -56.54 -7.06 5.82
C ALA A 34 -55.21 -7.80 5.76
N ILE A 35 -54.96 -8.41 4.60
CA ILE A 35 -53.64 -8.83 4.19
C ILE A 35 -52.74 -7.64 4.54
N HIS A 36 -51.90 -7.80 5.56
CA HIS A 36 -50.78 -6.92 5.78
C HIS A 36 -49.91 -7.09 4.54
N GLN A 37 -50.23 -6.32 3.51
CA GLN A 37 -49.37 -6.13 2.38
C GLN A 37 -48.13 -5.52 3.01
N PRO A 38 -46.99 -6.25 3.05
CA PRO A 38 -45.77 -5.63 3.52
C PRO A 38 -45.62 -4.40 2.64
N THR A 39 -45.61 -3.23 3.26
CA THR A 39 -45.43 -1.96 2.59
C THR A 39 -44.24 -2.15 1.67
N HIS A 40 -44.49 -2.29 0.37
CA HIS A 40 -43.44 -2.34 -0.61
C HIS A 40 -42.80 -0.95 -0.52
N GLN A 41 -41.77 -0.85 0.32
CA GLN A 41 -40.83 0.25 0.30
C GLN A 41 -40.48 0.42 -1.17
N PRO A 42 -40.57 1.65 -1.73
CA PRO A 42 -40.27 1.85 -3.14
C PRO A 42 -38.92 1.23 -3.38
N LEU A 43 -38.92 0.13 -4.14
CA LEU A 43 -37.74 -0.63 -4.53
C LEU A 43 -36.73 0.44 -4.95
N HIS A 44 -35.66 0.64 -4.17
CA HIS A 44 -34.61 1.57 -4.54
C HIS A 44 -34.23 1.18 -5.96
N HIS A 45 -34.64 2.01 -6.91
CA HIS A 45 -34.58 1.67 -8.32
C HIS A 45 -33.11 1.46 -8.62
N ALA A 46 -32.70 0.19 -8.72
CA ALA A 46 -31.33 -0.21 -8.95
C ALA A 46 -31.03 0.15 -10.41
N VAL A 47 -30.77 1.43 -10.61
CA VAL A 47 -30.32 1.95 -11.88
C VAL A 47 -28.98 1.30 -12.17
N GLY A 48 -28.83 0.73 -13.37
CA GLY A 48 -27.55 0.19 -13.80
C GLY A 48 -26.45 1.24 -13.66
N PHE A 49 -25.22 0.80 -13.39
CA PHE A 49 -24.05 1.65 -13.16
C PHE A 49 -23.85 2.76 -14.23
N TRP A 50 -24.38 2.55 -15.43
CA TRP A 50 -24.30 3.44 -16.59
C TRP A 50 -25.48 4.41 -16.75
N HIS A 51 -26.35 4.58 -15.75
CA HIS A 51 -27.50 5.48 -15.87
C HIS A 51 -27.07 6.97 -15.90
N PRO A 52 -27.61 7.80 -16.81
CA PRO A 52 -27.28 9.23 -16.93
C PRO A 52 -27.51 10.12 -15.69
N ARG A 53 -28.12 9.59 -14.62
CA ARG A 53 -28.28 10.30 -13.34
C ARG A 53 -27.07 10.11 -12.39
N MET A 54 -26.22 9.12 -12.61
CA MET A 54 -25.02 8.84 -11.79
C MET A 54 -23.74 9.49 -12.33
N ARG A 55 -23.81 10.36 -13.35
CA ARG A 55 -22.62 11.02 -13.95
C ARG A 55 -21.80 11.82 -12.95
N LYS A 56 -22.49 12.46 -12.02
CA LYS A 56 -21.88 13.29 -10.98
C LYS A 56 -21.09 12.43 -9.97
N VAL A 57 -21.62 11.26 -9.63
CA VAL A 57 -20.98 10.31 -8.71
C VAL A 57 -19.71 9.73 -9.34
N ARG A 58 -19.77 9.25 -10.58
CA ARG A 58 -18.57 8.71 -11.25
C ARG A 58 -17.49 9.77 -11.48
N ALA A 59 -17.85 11.02 -11.79
CA ALA A 59 -16.87 12.09 -11.94
C ALA A 59 -16.17 12.37 -10.61
N HIS A 60 -16.92 12.37 -9.50
CA HIS A 60 -16.34 12.50 -8.17
C HIS A 60 -15.39 11.35 -7.84
N VAL A 61 -15.79 10.10 -8.09
CA VAL A 61 -14.95 8.91 -7.86
C VAL A 61 -13.71 8.93 -8.74
N ILE A 62 -13.81 9.30 -10.02
CA ILE A 62 -12.67 9.42 -10.93
C ILE A 62 -11.71 10.51 -10.45
N VAL A 63 -12.21 11.65 -9.98
CA VAL A 63 -11.37 12.72 -9.43
C VAL A 63 -10.66 12.27 -8.16
N LEU A 64 -11.35 11.57 -7.25
CA LEU A 64 -10.74 11.01 -6.05
C LEU A 64 -9.68 9.97 -6.39
N TRP A 65 -9.99 9.05 -7.32
CA TRP A 65 -9.07 8.03 -7.79
C TRP A 65 -7.83 8.64 -8.46
N LEU A 66 -8.03 9.60 -9.37
CA LEU A 66 -6.94 10.29 -10.08
C LEU A 66 -6.08 11.08 -9.10
N ARG A 67 -6.67 11.73 -8.09
CA ARG A 67 -5.92 12.38 -7.01
C ARG A 67 -5.04 11.39 -6.24
N THR A 68 -5.57 10.23 -5.87
CA THR A 68 -4.80 9.19 -5.17
C THR A 68 -3.66 8.65 -6.04
N VAL A 69 -3.95 8.34 -7.32
CA VAL A 69 -2.95 7.88 -8.28
C VAL A 69 -1.88 8.96 -8.47
N LEU A 70 -2.25 10.22 -8.62
CA LEU A 70 -1.32 11.33 -8.79
C LEU A 70 -0.40 11.48 -7.58
N ILE A 71 -0.95 11.43 -6.36
CA ILE A 71 -0.14 11.49 -5.12
C ILE A 71 0.85 10.31 -5.09
N LEU A 72 0.39 9.10 -5.41
CA LEU A 72 1.25 7.93 -5.44
C LEU A 72 2.35 8.03 -6.51
N THR A 73 2.01 8.50 -7.72
CA THR A 73 2.97 8.72 -8.80
C THR A 73 4.02 9.75 -8.41
N VAL A 74 3.60 10.90 -7.87
CA VAL A 74 4.54 11.94 -7.40
C VAL A 74 5.42 11.40 -6.28
N PHE A 75 4.87 10.62 -5.34
CA PHE A 75 5.63 10.02 -4.26
C PHE A 75 6.70 9.04 -4.78
N ILE A 76 6.34 8.14 -5.69
CA ILE A 76 7.27 7.19 -6.31
C ILE A 76 8.36 7.93 -7.09
N LEU A 77 7.99 8.92 -7.90
CA LEU A 77 8.94 9.73 -8.67
C LEU A 77 9.86 10.54 -7.75
N SER A 78 9.37 11.03 -6.61
CA SER A 78 10.17 11.74 -5.62
C SER A 78 11.23 10.83 -5.00
N ILE A 79 10.86 9.60 -4.61
CA ILE A 79 11.82 8.62 -4.08
C ILE A 79 12.83 8.23 -5.15
N LEU A 80 12.38 8.01 -6.39
CA LEU A 80 13.27 7.66 -7.49
C LEU A 80 14.24 8.81 -7.78
N SER A 81 13.77 10.04 -7.80
CA SER A 81 14.63 11.22 -7.97
C SER A 81 15.65 11.35 -6.83
N LEU A 82 15.24 11.07 -5.59
CA LEU A 82 16.14 11.06 -4.44
C LEU A 82 17.19 9.94 -4.53
N TYR A 83 16.78 8.75 -4.97
CA TYR A 83 17.68 7.61 -5.18
C TYR A 83 18.82 7.98 -6.13
N TRP A 84 18.49 8.56 -7.30
CA TRP A 84 19.49 8.99 -8.25
C TRP A 84 20.36 10.12 -7.69
N ALA A 85 19.76 11.12 -7.05
CA ALA A 85 20.50 12.25 -6.48
C ALA A 85 21.53 11.82 -5.43
N VAL A 86 21.20 10.85 -4.57
CA VAL A 86 22.14 10.28 -3.60
C VAL A 86 23.24 9.50 -4.30
N LEU A 87 22.89 8.67 -5.31
CA LEU A 87 23.86 7.82 -5.99
C LEU A 87 24.90 8.61 -6.79
N TYR A 88 24.50 9.72 -7.45
CA TYR A 88 25.44 10.58 -8.17
C TYR A 88 26.54 11.16 -7.26
N ARG A 89 26.20 11.45 -6.01
CA ARG A 89 27.16 11.99 -5.04
C ARG A 89 28.13 10.92 -4.53
N VAL A 90 27.75 9.64 -4.59
CA VAL A 90 28.61 8.54 -4.14
C VAL A 90 29.86 8.49 -5.02
N GLU A 91 29.72 8.51 -6.34
CA GLU A 91 30.85 8.44 -7.27
C GLU A 91 31.85 9.60 -7.08
N GLU A 92 31.35 10.81 -6.84
CA GLU A 92 32.17 11.98 -6.53
C GLU A 92 32.91 11.82 -5.19
N ASN A 93 32.23 11.26 -4.18
CA ASN A 93 32.78 11.06 -2.85
C ASN A 93 33.68 9.81 -2.73
N LEU A 94 33.65 8.87 -3.67
CA LEU A 94 34.55 7.70 -3.66
C LEU A 94 36.02 8.13 -3.67
N ARG A 95 36.34 9.25 -4.32
CA ARG A 95 37.69 9.81 -4.34
C ARG A 95 38.14 10.36 -2.98
N ALA A 96 37.20 10.69 -2.08
CA ALA A 96 37.54 11.12 -0.72
C ALA A 96 37.98 9.94 0.17
N LEU A 97 37.60 8.72 -0.19
CA LEU A 97 38.08 7.52 0.49
C LEU A 97 39.50 7.21 0.01
N THR A 98 40.49 7.65 0.79
CA THR A 98 41.91 7.53 0.44
C THR A 98 42.49 6.22 0.98
N VAL A 99 43.01 5.39 0.08
CA VAL A 99 43.74 4.16 0.38
C VAL A 99 45.23 4.42 0.24
N GLN A 100 45.98 4.21 1.32
CA GLN A 100 47.43 4.33 1.30
C GLN A 100 48.05 3.02 0.82
N VAL A 101 48.87 3.10 -0.22
CA VAL A 101 49.62 1.97 -0.77
C VAL A 101 51.09 2.16 -0.41
N VAL A 102 51.65 1.21 0.34
CA VAL A 102 53.04 1.23 0.81
C VAL A 102 53.75 -0.01 0.32
N ASP A 103 54.85 0.20 -0.41
CA ASP A 103 55.67 -0.88 -0.93
C ASP A 103 56.77 -1.29 0.07
N PHE A 104 56.75 -2.55 0.49
CA PHE A 104 57.76 -3.19 1.33
C PHE A 104 58.53 -4.30 0.59
N ASP A 105 58.24 -4.54 -0.70
CA ASP A 105 58.81 -5.63 -1.48
C ASP A 105 60.34 -5.50 -1.55
N GLY A 106 61.05 -6.53 -1.08
CA GLY A 106 62.51 -6.56 -1.04
C GLY A 106 63.19 -5.64 -0.01
N LEU A 107 62.44 -4.95 0.87
CA LEU A 107 62.99 -3.97 1.83
C LEU A 107 62.98 -4.44 3.30
N VAL A 108 62.23 -5.48 3.65
CA VAL A 108 62.10 -5.99 5.03
C VAL A 108 62.50 -7.47 5.09
N GLU A 109 63.22 -7.87 6.14
CA GLU A 109 63.56 -9.28 6.41
C GLU A 109 62.29 -10.14 6.52
N PRO A 110 62.25 -11.40 6.01
CA PRO A 110 63.35 -12.29 5.67
C PRO A 110 63.60 -12.40 4.14
N TYR A 111 63.82 -11.28 3.45
CA TYR A 111 64.12 -11.29 2.03
C TYR A 111 65.59 -11.65 1.75
N THR A 112 65.83 -12.84 1.18
CA THR A 112 67.17 -13.44 1.03
C THR A 112 67.62 -13.60 -0.44
N GLY A 113 67.05 -12.82 -1.36
CA GLY A 113 67.56 -12.70 -2.72
C GLY A 113 66.53 -12.96 -3.81
N GLY A 114 66.11 -11.89 -4.46
CA GLY A 114 65.25 -11.83 -5.63
C GLY A 114 65.16 -10.39 -6.13
N SER A 115 64.69 -10.17 -7.35
CA SER A 115 64.29 -8.81 -7.77
C SER A 115 62.89 -8.55 -7.22
N PRO A 116 62.63 -7.42 -6.54
CA PRO A 116 61.27 -7.05 -6.14
C PRO A 116 60.43 -6.91 -7.41
N MET A 117 59.33 -7.65 -7.46
CA MET A 117 58.49 -7.75 -8.66
C MET A 117 57.12 -7.16 -8.39
N ILE A 118 56.50 -7.50 -7.26
CA ILE A 118 55.09 -7.22 -6.98
C ILE A 118 54.92 -5.76 -6.53
N GLY A 119 55.81 -5.29 -5.67
CA GLY A 119 55.75 -3.93 -5.11
C GLY A 119 55.68 -2.83 -6.17
N PRO A 120 56.68 -2.75 -7.06
CA PRO A 120 56.71 -1.74 -8.12
C PRO A 120 55.51 -1.82 -9.08
N GLN A 121 55.00 -3.02 -9.34
CA GLN A 121 53.85 -3.25 -10.22
C GLN A 121 52.55 -2.73 -9.59
N VAL A 122 52.36 -2.94 -8.28
CA VAL A 122 51.21 -2.42 -7.54
C VAL A 122 51.25 -0.90 -7.47
N VAL A 123 52.42 -0.30 -7.25
CA VAL A 123 52.59 1.16 -7.27
C VAL A 123 52.25 1.75 -8.64
N GLN A 124 52.80 1.17 -9.72
CA GLN A 124 52.51 1.62 -11.09
C GLN A 124 51.02 1.46 -11.44
N LEU A 125 50.38 0.36 -11.05
CA LEU A 125 48.95 0.15 -11.28
C LEU A 125 48.11 1.19 -10.52
N THR A 126 48.53 1.55 -9.31
CA THR A 126 47.87 2.57 -8.49
C THR A 126 47.96 3.95 -9.12
N GLU A 127 49.14 4.33 -9.64
CA GLU A 127 49.33 5.58 -10.38
C GLU A 127 48.50 5.61 -11.68
N GLN A 128 48.43 4.47 -12.38
CA GLN A 128 47.58 4.33 -13.57
C GLN A 128 46.09 4.47 -13.22
N MET A 129 45.63 3.88 -12.12
CA MET A 129 44.26 4.04 -11.64
C MET A 129 43.95 5.49 -11.26
N LEU A 130 44.89 6.22 -10.66
CA LEU A 130 44.74 7.65 -10.35
C LEU A 130 44.61 8.53 -11.60
N SER A 131 45.40 8.22 -12.62
CA SER A 131 45.44 8.97 -13.87
C SER A 131 44.24 8.67 -14.79
N MET A 132 43.54 7.55 -14.57
CA MET A 132 42.35 7.20 -15.32
C MET A 132 41.17 8.08 -14.92
N SER A 133 40.49 8.65 -15.92
CA SER A 133 39.26 9.42 -15.71
C SER A 133 38.08 8.47 -15.51
N GLY A 134 37.79 8.12 -14.25
CA GLY A 134 36.64 7.29 -13.87
C GLY A 134 36.36 7.33 -12.36
N PRO A 135 35.26 6.71 -11.90
CA PRO A 135 34.97 6.53 -10.49
C PRO A 135 35.99 5.54 -9.89
N SER A 136 36.99 6.06 -9.18
CA SER A 136 38.00 5.29 -8.48
C SER A 136 38.06 5.74 -7.02
N LEU A 137 38.53 4.86 -6.14
CA LEU A 137 38.95 5.30 -4.81
C LEU A 137 40.08 6.33 -4.95
N GLY A 138 40.22 7.17 -3.93
CA GLY A 138 41.45 7.94 -3.76
C GLY A 138 42.57 6.97 -3.41
N TYR A 139 43.71 7.05 -4.08
CA TYR A 139 44.90 6.33 -3.65
C TYR A 139 46.03 7.31 -3.40
N GLN A 140 46.87 6.96 -2.43
CA GLN A 140 48.09 7.69 -2.15
C GLN A 140 49.23 6.70 -1.98
N THR A 141 50.25 6.82 -2.84
CA THR A 141 51.47 6.04 -2.74
C THR A 141 52.39 6.68 -1.70
N VAL A 142 52.74 5.93 -0.65
CA VAL A 142 53.62 6.41 0.43
C VAL A 142 54.83 5.47 0.52
N LEU A 143 56.01 6.05 0.72
CA LEU A 143 57.24 5.25 0.83
C LEU A 143 57.31 4.55 2.19
N ALA A 144 57.75 3.29 2.20
CA ALA A 144 57.98 2.52 3.43
C ALA A 144 58.98 3.18 4.40
N SER A 145 59.88 4.03 3.89
CA SER A 145 60.81 4.80 4.71
C SER A 145 60.12 5.76 5.68
N GLN A 146 58.93 6.28 5.34
CA GLN A 146 58.16 7.16 6.22
C GLN A 146 57.66 6.42 7.47
N PHE A 147 57.50 5.10 7.37
CA PHE A 147 57.10 4.24 8.47
C PHE A 147 58.28 3.50 9.10
N GLY A 148 59.52 3.88 8.76
CA GLY A 148 60.72 3.22 9.27
C GLY A 148 60.79 1.73 8.94
N TYR A 149 60.26 1.33 7.78
CA TYR A 149 60.19 -0.05 7.31
C TYR A 149 59.41 -1.01 8.22
N ASP A 150 58.52 -0.47 9.08
CA ASP A 150 57.68 -1.26 9.98
C ASP A 150 56.23 -1.33 9.45
N PRO A 151 55.73 -2.51 9.04
CA PRO A 151 54.36 -2.67 8.57
C PRO A 151 53.32 -2.44 9.68
N LEU A 152 53.69 -2.55 10.96
CA LEU A 152 52.78 -2.29 12.06
C LEU A 152 52.45 -0.79 12.18
N LYS A 153 53.41 0.08 11.84
CA LYS A 153 53.20 1.54 11.82
C LYS A 153 52.27 1.98 10.69
N VAL A 154 52.29 1.30 9.54
CA VAL A 154 51.31 1.53 8.45
C VAL A 154 49.89 1.20 8.91
N ARG A 155 49.74 0.15 9.72
CA ARG A 155 48.43 -0.19 10.28
C ARG A 155 48.00 0.81 11.33
N ALA A 156 48.92 1.27 12.18
CA ALA A 156 48.63 2.30 13.17
C ALA A 156 48.21 3.63 12.54
N SER A 157 48.84 4.04 11.43
CA SER A 157 48.53 5.30 10.75
C SER A 157 47.14 5.36 10.10
N VAL A 158 46.45 4.22 9.96
CA VAL A 158 45.04 4.19 9.55
C VAL A 158 44.12 4.64 10.70
N TYR A 159 44.52 4.40 11.96
CA TYR A 159 43.74 4.74 13.14
C TYR A 159 44.12 6.11 13.73
N GLU A 160 45.38 6.53 13.58
CA GLU A 160 45.90 7.83 14.02
C GLU A 160 45.64 8.94 12.97
N TRP A 161 44.39 9.17 12.63
CA TRP A 161 43.97 10.30 11.80
C TRP A 161 43.60 11.48 12.71
N ASP A 162 44.56 12.39 12.94
CA ASP A 162 44.35 13.70 13.59
C ASP A 162 44.22 14.82 12.54
#